data_AF-A0AAE0SCJ9-F1
#
_entry.id   AF-A0AAE0SCJ9-F1
#
_cell.length_a   1.000
_cell.length_b   1.000
_cell.length_c   1.000
_cell.angle_alpha   90.00
_cell.angle_beta   90.00
_cell.angle_gamma   90.00
#
_symmetry.space_group_name_H-M   'P 1'
#
loop_
_entity.id
_entity.type
_entity.pdbx_description
1 polymer ?
#
loop_
_entity_poly.entity_id
_entity_poly.type
_entity_poly.pdbx_seq_one_letter_code
_entity_poly.pdbx_strand_id
1 'polypeptide(L)'
;MTKLVREHTMTKLMKEHTMTKLMREHTMTKLMREHTMTKLMREHTMTKRLKEHTMTKLMREHTMTKLMREHTMTELMREHTMTKLMKEYKMNELMREHTMTKLMREHTMIKLMREHTMTKLMREHTMTKLMREHTMTKLMREHTMTKLMKEHTMTKLMREHTMTKLMREHTMTKLMSEHTMTKLMKEHTMTKLMRQHTMNKMMREHPMTKLKREHTMTKL
;
A
#
# COMPACT_ATOMS: atom_id res chain seq x y z
N MET A 1 26.79 4.26 15.86
CA MET A 1 27.83 4.55 14.84
C MET A 1 27.20 5.28 13.66
N THR A 2 27.65 6.50 13.37
CA THR A 2 27.21 7.29 12.20
C THR A 2 28.29 7.16 11.12
N LYS A 3 27.91 6.75 9.90
CA LYS A 3 28.85 6.62 8.77
C LYS A 3 28.33 7.41 7.57
N LEU A 4 29.15 8.33 7.09
CA LEU A 4 28.98 9.01 5.80
C LEU A 4 29.66 8.17 4.72
N VAL A 5 28.96 7.90 3.62
CA VAL A 5 29.52 7.19 2.46
C VAL A 5 29.08 7.92 1.19
N ARG A 6 30.04 8.22 0.31
CA ARG A 6 29.85 8.85 -0.99
C ARG A 6 30.35 7.85 -2.05
N GLU A 7 29.49 7.52 -3.02
CA GLU A 7 29.78 6.71 -4.22
C GLU A 7 30.49 5.36 -3.98
N HIS A 8 29.72 4.26 -3.87
CA HIS A 8 30.29 2.92 -3.73
C HIS A 8 29.27 1.82 -4.10
N THR A 9 29.73 0.56 -4.23
CA THR A 9 28.88 -0.66 -4.27
C THR A 9 29.15 -1.53 -3.06
N MET A 10 28.14 -1.85 -2.23
CA MET A 10 28.37 -2.42 -0.91
C MET A 10 27.47 -3.63 -0.64
N THR A 11 28.10 -4.73 -0.24
CA THR A 11 27.41 -5.89 0.32
C THR A 11 27.71 -5.97 1.81
N LYS A 12 26.67 -6.12 2.65
CA LYS A 12 26.84 -6.25 4.12
C LYS A 12 25.99 -7.38 4.70
N LEU A 13 26.63 -8.15 5.56
CA LEU A 13 26.03 -9.08 6.51
C LEU A 13 26.23 -8.55 7.92
N MET A 14 25.16 -8.37 8.69
CA MET A 14 25.22 -7.88 10.08
C MET A 14 24.22 -8.64 10.95
N LYS A 15 24.60 -8.84 12.21
CA LYS A 15 23.77 -9.42 13.28
C LYS A 15 23.78 -8.42 14.45
N GLU A 16 22.61 -8.00 14.94
CA GLU A 16 22.42 -7.19 16.16
C GLU A 16 23.16 -5.84 16.22
N HIS A 17 22.54 -4.77 15.71
CA HIS A 17 23.12 -3.41 15.77
C HIS A 17 22.07 -2.28 15.66
N THR A 18 22.40 -1.12 16.24
CA THR A 18 21.73 0.16 15.96
C THR A 18 22.58 1.01 15.01
N MET A 19 21.99 1.53 13.93
CA MET A 19 22.72 2.29 12.92
C MET A 19 22.00 3.52 12.39
N THR A 20 22.76 4.60 12.20
CA THR A 20 22.35 5.80 11.45
C THR A 20 23.28 6.00 10.26
N LYS A 21 22.71 6.19 9.05
CA LYS A 21 23.49 6.35 7.81
C LYS A 21 22.97 7.50 6.94
N LEU A 22 23.93 8.27 6.42
CA LEU A 22 23.74 9.27 5.37
C LEU A 22 24.51 8.81 4.13
N MET A 23 23.82 8.64 3.00
CA MET A 23 24.42 8.10 1.77
C MET A 23 23.93 8.88 0.54
N ARG A 24 24.85 9.07 -0.41
CA ARG A 24 24.61 9.70 -1.71
C ARG A 24 25.16 8.80 -2.80
N GLU A 25 24.36 8.55 -3.85
CA GLU A 25 24.73 7.85 -5.10
C GLU A 25 25.35 6.46 -4.88
N HIS A 26 24.53 5.41 -4.73
CA HIS A 26 25.07 4.10 -4.32
C HIS A 26 24.21 2.90 -4.76
N THR A 27 24.82 1.71 -4.85
CA THR A 27 24.13 0.41 -4.99
C THR A 27 24.45 -0.50 -3.80
N MET A 28 23.45 -1.10 -3.14
CA MET A 28 23.74 -2.01 -2.02
C MET A 28 22.81 -3.21 -1.92
N THR A 29 23.40 -4.28 -1.39
CA THR A 29 22.73 -5.50 -0.94
C THR A 29 22.98 -5.71 0.56
N LYS A 30 21.91 -5.92 1.34
CA LYS A 30 22.02 -6.14 2.80
C LYS A 30 21.24 -7.35 3.27
N LEU A 31 21.90 -8.18 4.08
CA LEU A 31 21.30 -9.23 4.90
C LEU A 31 21.49 -8.86 6.37
N MET A 32 20.40 -8.73 7.11
CA MET A 32 20.41 -8.19 8.48
C MET A 32 19.43 -8.97 9.37
N ARG A 33 19.82 -9.20 10.63
CA ARG A 33 19.01 -9.85 11.67
C ARG A 33 19.04 -9.00 12.95
N GLU A 34 17.87 -8.64 13.48
CA GLU A 34 17.67 -7.91 14.75
C GLU A 34 18.33 -6.51 14.76
N HIS A 35 17.60 -5.47 14.33
CA HIS A 35 18.19 -4.11 14.22
C HIS A 35 17.19 -2.98 14.45
N THR A 36 17.75 -1.80 14.76
CA THR A 36 17.07 -0.51 14.61
C THR A 36 17.90 0.37 13.67
N MET A 37 17.29 0.97 12.64
CA MET A 37 18.03 1.88 11.77
C MET A 37 17.26 3.11 11.28
N THR A 38 18.01 4.20 11.14
CA THR A 38 17.59 5.44 10.50
C THR A 38 18.47 5.70 9.28
N LYS A 39 17.86 5.99 8.12
CA LYS A 39 18.58 6.23 6.86
C LYS A 39 18.07 7.48 6.14
N LEU A 40 19.02 8.31 5.70
CA LEU A 40 18.81 9.38 4.72
C LEU A 40 19.60 9.03 3.46
N MET A 41 18.91 8.88 2.31
CA MET A 41 19.53 8.45 1.06
C MET A 41 19.06 9.30 -0.13
N ARG A 42 19.99 9.62 -1.03
CA ARG A 42 19.74 10.27 -2.33
C ARG A 42 20.32 9.40 -3.45
N GLU A 43 19.52 9.13 -4.49
CA GLU A 43 19.90 8.42 -5.72
C GLU A 43 20.49 7.01 -5.48
N HIS A 44 19.64 5.98 -5.48
CA HIS A 44 20.09 4.66 -5.02
C HIS A 44 19.32 3.45 -5.61
N THR A 45 20.01 2.30 -5.72
CA THR A 45 19.42 0.96 -5.95
C THR A 45 19.69 0.00 -4.79
N MET A 46 18.65 -0.67 -4.26
CA MET A 46 18.76 -1.47 -3.02
C MET A 46 18.04 -2.80 -3.06
N THR A 47 18.73 -3.83 -2.56
CA THR A 47 18.12 -5.12 -2.21
C THR A 47 18.35 -5.41 -0.71
N LYS A 48 17.27 -5.72 0.02
CA LYS A 48 17.33 -6.00 1.47
C LYS A 48 16.59 -7.28 1.84
N ARG A 49 17.23 -8.14 2.64
CA ARG A 49 16.60 -9.25 3.35
C ARG A 49 16.76 -9.06 4.85
N LEU A 50 15.63 -8.98 5.55
CA LEU A 50 15.51 -8.46 6.92
C LEU A 50 14.67 -9.41 7.80
N LYS A 51 15.12 -9.66 9.04
CA LYS A 51 14.39 -10.39 10.10
C LYS A 51 14.41 -9.56 11.39
N GLU A 52 13.23 -9.19 11.89
CA GLU A 52 13.01 -8.46 13.15
C GLU A 52 13.69 -7.07 13.20
N HIS A 53 13.01 -6.02 12.74
CA HIS A 53 13.58 -4.67 12.90
C HIS A 53 12.57 -3.52 13.06
N THR A 54 13.12 -2.38 13.43
CA THR A 54 12.46 -1.07 13.39
C THR A 54 13.23 -0.13 12.46
N MET A 55 12.53 0.52 11.53
CA MET A 55 13.17 1.31 10.47
C MET A 55 12.49 2.64 10.20
N THR A 56 13.29 3.69 10.11
CA THR A 56 12.89 5.00 9.58
C THR A 56 13.73 5.36 8.36
N LYS A 57 13.09 5.73 7.24
CA LYS A 57 13.80 6.12 6.01
C LYS A 57 13.24 7.40 5.39
N LEU A 58 14.16 8.27 4.97
CA LEU A 58 13.91 9.40 4.08
C LEU A 58 14.72 9.21 2.79
N MET A 59 14.05 9.13 1.65
CA MET A 59 14.69 8.78 0.37
C MET A 59 14.17 9.62 -0.79
N ARG A 60 15.08 9.94 -1.71
CA ARG A 60 14.80 10.61 -2.98
C ARG A 60 15.42 9.80 -4.13
N GLU A 61 14.64 9.56 -5.18
CA GLU A 61 15.04 8.92 -6.44
C GLU A 61 15.63 7.50 -6.24
N HIS A 62 14.77 6.48 -6.23
CA HIS A 62 15.20 5.13 -5.80
C HIS A 62 14.43 3.95 -6.43
N THR A 63 15.16 2.87 -6.75
CA THR A 63 14.60 1.51 -6.97
C THR A 63 14.91 0.53 -5.82
N MET A 64 13.91 -0.07 -5.15
CA MET A 64 14.18 -1.12 -4.14
C MET A 64 13.39 -2.42 -4.27
N THR A 65 14.05 -3.48 -3.82
CA THR A 65 13.44 -4.76 -3.46
C THR A 65 13.66 -5.07 -1.98
N LYS A 66 12.59 -5.35 -1.24
CA LYS A 66 12.63 -5.69 0.20
C LYS A 66 11.91 -7.02 0.48
N LEU A 67 12.60 -7.93 1.15
CA LEU A 67 12.04 -9.13 1.78
C LEU A 67 12.17 -8.99 3.30
N MET A 68 11.05 -8.96 4.03
CA MET A 68 11.05 -8.67 5.47
C MET A 68 10.10 -9.58 6.24
N ARG A 69 10.52 -9.98 7.45
CA ARG A 69 9.71 -10.70 8.44
C ARG A 69 9.72 -9.93 9.76
N GLU A 70 8.54 -9.71 10.34
CA GLU A 70 8.30 -9.07 11.65
C GLU A 70 8.91 -7.67 11.77
N HIS A 71 8.12 -6.63 11.46
CA HIS A 71 8.73 -5.31 11.26
C HIS A 71 7.82 -4.12 11.54
N THR A 72 8.41 -3.04 12.07
CA THR A 72 7.79 -1.70 12.10
C THR A 72 8.57 -0.74 11.18
N MET A 73 7.87 -0.03 10.28
CA MET A 73 8.50 0.90 9.34
C MET A 73 7.77 2.24 9.16
N THR A 74 8.55 3.32 9.10
CA THR A 74 8.13 4.65 8.66
C THR A 74 8.97 5.07 7.46
N GLU A 75 8.33 5.42 6.34
CA GLU A 75 9.03 5.79 5.10
C GLU A 75 8.45 7.09 4.51
N LEU A 76 9.33 8.04 4.19
CA LEU A 76 9.05 9.21 3.38
C LEU A 76 9.86 9.11 2.07
N MET A 77 9.15 9.04 0.94
CA MET A 77 9.75 8.76 -0.37
C MET A 77 9.25 9.70 -1.47
N ARG A 78 10.16 10.14 -2.33
CA ARG A 78 9.88 10.89 -3.56
C ARG A 78 10.51 10.15 -4.75
N GLU A 79 9.73 9.94 -5.81
CA GLU A 79 10.15 9.36 -7.11
C GLU A 79 10.78 7.96 -6.95
N HIS A 80 9.95 6.90 -6.99
CA HIS A 80 10.46 5.55 -6.72
C HIS A 80 9.71 4.40 -7.38
N THR A 81 10.46 3.30 -7.58
CA THR A 81 9.94 1.98 -7.95
C THR A 81 10.25 0.97 -6.86
N MET A 82 9.25 0.21 -6.40
CA MET A 82 9.44 -0.73 -5.29
C MET A 82 8.70 -2.05 -5.43
N THR A 83 9.40 -3.10 -4.99
CA THR A 83 8.83 -4.42 -4.73
C THR A 83 9.02 -4.79 -3.26
N LYS A 84 7.92 -5.17 -2.58
CA LYS A 84 7.91 -5.52 -1.16
C LYS A 84 7.23 -6.87 -0.93
N LEU A 85 7.93 -7.81 -0.31
CA LEU A 85 7.39 -9.04 0.26
C LEU A 85 7.52 -8.99 1.79
N MET A 86 6.39 -9.02 2.50
CA MET A 86 6.37 -8.87 3.96
C MET A 86 5.44 -9.87 4.67
N LYS A 87 5.90 -10.37 5.82
CA LYS A 87 5.12 -11.15 6.78
C LYS A 87 5.11 -10.40 8.12
N GLU A 88 3.90 -10.11 8.65
CA GLU A 88 3.65 -9.46 9.94
C GLU A 88 4.31 -8.08 10.11
N TYR A 89 3.56 -7.01 9.88
CA TYR A 89 4.14 -5.67 9.99
C TYR A 89 3.15 -4.53 10.28
N LYS A 90 3.71 -3.44 10.84
CA LYS A 90 3.08 -2.11 10.96
C LYS A 90 3.83 -1.10 10.09
N MET A 91 3.11 -0.36 9.24
CA MET A 91 3.76 0.56 8.31
C MET A 91 3.03 1.88 8.11
N ASN A 92 3.79 2.97 8.15
CA ASN A 92 3.36 4.31 7.76
C ASN A 92 4.17 4.78 6.55
N GLU A 93 3.49 5.17 5.47
CA GLU A 93 4.12 5.63 4.22
C GLU A 93 3.55 6.98 3.78
N LEU A 94 4.43 7.94 3.55
CA LEU A 94 4.17 9.17 2.81
C LEU A 94 4.99 9.14 1.52
N MET A 95 4.32 9.21 0.39
CA MET A 95 4.93 8.95 -0.90
C MET A 95 4.42 9.91 -1.98
N ARG A 96 5.31 10.32 -2.90
CA ARG A 96 5.00 11.12 -4.10
C ARG A 96 5.62 10.48 -5.35
N GLU A 97 4.84 10.33 -6.44
CA GLU A 97 5.22 9.80 -7.76
C GLU A 97 5.86 8.40 -7.74
N HIS A 98 5.05 7.33 -7.93
CA HIS A 98 5.57 5.96 -7.74
C HIS A 98 4.84 4.81 -8.41
N THR A 99 5.62 3.74 -8.60
CA THR A 99 5.16 2.42 -9.01
C THR A 99 5.49 1.39 -7.91
N MET A 100 4.48 0.65 -7.44
CA MET A 100 4.70 -0.33 -6.37
C MET A 100 4.00 -1.66 -6.58
N THR A 101 4.70 -2.74 -6.26
CA THR A 101 4.15 -4.08 -6.11
C THR A 101 4.34 -4.58 -4.68
N LYS A 102 3.26 -5.07 -4.05
CA LYS A 102 3.30 -5.57 -2.67
C LYS A 102 2.59 -6.91 -2.49
N LEU A 103 3.27 -7.85 -1.85
CA LEU A 103 2.72 -9.10 -1.33
C LEU A 103 2.88 -9.13 0.20
N MET A 104 1.77 -9.17 0.92
CA MET A 104 1.71 -8.89 2.36
C MET A 104 0.75 -9.83 3.07
N ARG A 105 1.19 -10.41 4.20
CA ARG A 105 0.38 -11.23 5.11
C ARG A 105 0.37 -10.58 6.49
N GLU A 106 -0.83 -10.42 7.07
CA GLU A 106 -1.09 -9.91 8.43
C GLU A 106 -0.51 -8.51 8.67
N HIS A 107 -1.32 -7.46 8.50
CA HIS A 107 -0.77 -6.10 8.60
C HIS A 107 -1.74 -4.98 8.95
N THR A 108 -1.13 -3.91 9.49
CA THR A 108 -1.74 -2.59 9.65
C THR A 108 -0.95 -1.56 8.85
N MET A 109 -1.61 -0.78 7.99
CA MET A 109 -0.93 0.36 7.35
C MET A 109 -1.77 1.62 7.21
N ILE A 110 -1.06 2.76 7.26
CA ILE A 110 -1.54 4.08 6.89
C ILE A 110 -0.72 4.58 5.70
N LYS A 111 -1.40 5.09 4.67
CA LYS A 111 -0.74 5.65 3.48
C LYS A 111 -1.33 6.97 3.05
N LEU A 112 -0.45 7.93 2.78
CA LEU A 112 -0.73 9.14 2.04
C LEU A 112 0.10 9.14 0.76
N MET A 113 -0.58 9.21 -0.39
CA MET A 113 0.07 9.03 -1.68
C MET A 113 -0.48 10.05 -2.71
N ARG A 114 0.40 10.75 -3.47
CA ARG A 114 0.07 11.53 -4.69
C ARG A 114 0.74 11.03 -6.01
N GLU A 115 -0.07 10.69 -7.04
CA GLU A 115 0.32 10.15 -8.36
C GLU A 115 0.94 8.73 -8.38
N HIS A 116 0.13 7.67 -8.55
CA HIS A 116 0.59 6.25 -8.39
C HIS A 116 0.05 5.23 -9.38
N THR A 117 0.89 4.21 -9.60
CA THR A 117 0.46 2.88 -10.06
C THR A 117 0.77 1.81 -9.02
N MET A 118 -0.20 0.97 -8.68
CA MET A 118 -0.02 0.00 -7.59
C MET A 118 -0.70 -1.35 -7.82
N THR A 119 0.02 -2.42 -7.49
CA THR A 119 -0.51 -3.79 -7.40
C THR A 119 -0.33 -4.35 -5.99
N LYS A 120 -1.42 -4.89 -5.41
CA LYS A 120 -1.41 -5.43 -4.03
C LYS A 120 -2.11 -6.78 -3.94
N LEU A 121 -1.40 -7.75 -3.34
CA LEU A 121 -1.96 -9.01 -2.84
C LEU A 121 -1.82 -9.04 -1.31
N MET A 122 -2.96 -9.16 -0.62
CA MET A 122 -3.06 -8.96 0.83
C MET A 122 -3.98 -10.00 1.48
N ARG A 123 -3.52 -10.60 2.57
CA ARG A 123 -4.30 -11.47 3.47
C ARG A 123 -4.33 -10.87 4.88
N GLU A 124 -5.52 -10.75 5.47
CA GLU A 124 -5.79 -10.31 6.85
C GLU A 124 -5.23 -8.91 7.14
N HIS A 125 -6.05 -7.87 7.02
CA HIS A 125 -5.53 -6.50 7.18
C HIS A 125 -6.49 -5.39 7.60
N THR A 126 -5.90 -4.40 8.27
CA THR A 126 -6.52 -3.10 8.58
C THR A 126 -5.78 -1.98 7.88
N MET A 127 -6.52 -1.11 7.19
CA MET A 127 -5.91 -0.12 6.31
C MET A 127 -6.63 1.22 6.24
N THR A 128 -5.85 2.30 6.22
CA THR A 128 -6.30 3.66 5.92
C THR A 128 -5.49 4.23 4.76
N LYS A 129 -6.18 4.81 3.76
CA LYS A 129 -5.56 5.36 2.55
C LYS A 129 -6.16 6.70 2.15
N LEU A 130 -5.31 7.70 1.95
CA LEU A 130 -5.61 8.94 1.26
C LEU A 130 -4.80 8.98 -0.05
N MET A 131 -5.49 9.07 -1.19
CA MET A 131 -4.87 8.97 -2.52
C MET A 131 -5.44 10.01 -3.48
N ARG A 132 -4.57 10.65 -4.25
CA ARG A 132 -4.88 11.54 -5.38
C ARG A 132 -4.22 10.99 -6.64
N GLU A 133 -4.99 10.89 -7.73
CA GLU A 133 -4.55 10.48 -9.08
C GLU A 133 -3.89 9.10 -9.08
N HIS A 134 -4.68 8.04 -9.29
CA HIS A 134 -4.12 6.68 -9.20
C HIS A 134 -4.80 5.59 -10.03
N THR A 135 -3.97 4.61 -10.40
CA THR A 135 -4.40 3.33 -10.95
C THR A 135 -4.03 2.21 -9.97
N MET A 136 -5.00 1.37 -9.57
CA MET A 136 -4.63 0.18 -8.80
C MET A 136 -5.45 -1.09 -9.02
N THR A 137 -4.74 -2.21 -8.84
CA THR A 137 -5.26 -3.57 -8.78
C THR A 137 -5.07 -4.14 -7.37
N LYS A 138 -6.13 -4.73 -6.81
CA LYS A 138 -6.14 -5.29 -5.45
C LYS A 138 -6.80 -6.67 -5.42
N LEU A 139 -6.10 -7.65 -4.86
CA LEU A 139 -6.63 -8.93 -4.40
C LEU A 139 -6.51 -9.01 -2.88
N MET A 140 -7.65 -9.15 -2.20
CA MET A 140 -7.76 -9.00 -0.74
C MET A 140 -8.68 -10.06 -0.14
N ARG A 141 -8.22 -10.71 0.94
CA ARG A 141 -9.00 -11.61 1.78
C ARG A 141 -9.02 -11.08 3.23
N GLU A 142 -10.20 -11.05 3.84
CA GLU A 142 -10.46 -10.67 5.25
C GLU A 142 -9.91 -9.29 5.62
N HIS A 143 -10.75 -8.24 5.51
CA HIS A 143 -10.24 -6.88 5.71
C HIS A 143 -11.21 -5.81 6.18
N THR A 144 -10.61 -4.84 6.88
CA THR A 144 -11.22 -3.56 7.25
C THR A 144 -10.47 -2.42 6.57
N MET A 145 -11.19 -1.59 5.82
CA MET A 145 -10.57 -0.54 5.03
C MET A 145 -11.34 0.79 5.05
N THR A 146 -10.59 1.89 5.16
CA THR A 146 -11.08 3.27 4.92
C THR A 146 -10.29 3.90 3.77
N LYS A 147 -11.00 4.51 2.81
CA LYS A 147 -10.40 5.12 1.61
C LYS A 147 -11.01 6.48 1.30
N LEU A 148 -10.16 7.48 1.13
CA LEU A 148 -10.47 8.77 0.50
C LEU A 148 -9.67 8.88 -0.80
N MET A 149 -10.38 9.07 -1.92
CA MET A 149 -9.82 8.96 -3.27
C MET A 149 -10.37 10.03 -4.21
N LYS A 150 -9.49 10.74 -4.91
CA LYS A 150 -9.81 11.68 -6.01
C LYS A 150 -9.14 11.19 -7.29
N GLU A 151 -9.90 11.13 -8.39
CA GLU A 151 -9.46 10.75 -9.75
C GLU A 151 -8.79 9.37 -9.82
N HIS A 152 -9.56 8.33 -10.14
CA HIS A 152 -8.99 6.98 -10.11
C HIS A 152 -9.62 5.91 -11.00
N THR A 153 -8.77 4.97 -11.39
CA THR A 153 -9.13 3.69 -12.00
C THR A 153 -8.76 2.55 -11.08
N MET A 154 -9.73 1.67 -10.81
CA MET A 154 -9.54 0.62 -9.80
C MET A 154 -10.18 -0.72 -10.21
N THR A 155 -9.44 -1.81 -9.95
CA THR A 155 -9.94 -3.19 -10.04
C THR A 155 -9.76 -3.88 -8.69
N LYS A 156 -10.82 -4.53 -8.20
CA LYS A 156 -10.84 -5.17 -6.87
C LYS A 156 -11.49 -6.55 -6.91
N LEU A 157 -10.78 -7.54 -6.39
CA LEU A 157 -11.30 -8.85 -5.99
C LEU A 157 -11.20 -8.97 -4.46
N MET A 158 -12.33 -9.16 -3.79
CA MET A 158 -12.43 -9.08 -2.34
C MET A 158 -13.34 -10.18 -1.77
N ARG A 159 -12.90 -10.84 -0.70
CA ARG A 159 -13.69 -11.78 0.10
C ARG A 159 -13.70 -11.34 1.56
N GLU A 160 -14.88 -11.35 2.20
CA GLU A 160 -15.13 -11.05 3.62
C GLU A 160 -14.60 -9.67 4.05
N HIS A 161 -15.45 -8.65 4.01
CA HIS A 161 -14.96 -7.28 4.25
C HIS A 161 -15.93 -6.23 4.77
N THR A 162 -15.33 -5.27 5.49
CA THR A 162 -15.95 -4.01 5.92
C THR A 162 -15.23 -2.84 5.29
N MET A 163 -15.95 -1.99 4.56
CA MET A 163 -15.35 -0.95 3.72
C MET A 163 -16.12 0.38 3.74
N THR A 164 -15.41 1.46 4.10
CA THR A 164 -15.88 2.86 3.96
C THR A 164 -15.10 3.58 2.86
N LYS A 165 -15.82 4.24 1.94
CA LYS A 165 -15.23 4.91 0.75
C LYS A 165 -15.85 6.29 0.51
N LEU A 166 -14.99 7.30 0.38
CA LEU A 166 -15.32 8.60 -0.20
C LEU A 166 -14.54 8.77 -1.50
N MET A 167 -15.25 8.99 -2.61
CA MET A 167 -14.69 8.91 -3.97
C MET A 167 -15.24 10.03 -4.87
N ARG A 168 -14.35 10.71 -5.59
CA ARG A 168 -14.70 11.68 -6.65
C ARG A 168 -14.01 11.29 -7.96
N GLU A 169 -14.75 11.31 -9.07
CA GLU A 169 -14.28 11.07 -10.46
C GLU A 169 -13.60 9.70 -10.62
N HIS A 170 -14.36 8.65 -10.96
CA HIS A 170 -13.79 7.30 -10.94
C HIS A 170 -14.40 6.23 -11.87
N THR A 171 -13.53 5.29 -12.26
CA THR A 171 -13.89 4.04 -12.94
C THR A 171 -13.55 2.84 -12.05
N MET A 172 -14.54 1.99 -11.78
CA MET A 172 -14.42 0.90 -10.80
C MET A 172 -15.02 -0.42 -11.28
N THR A 173 -14.20 -1.48 -11.27
CA THR A 173 -14.64 -2.88 -11.39
C THR A 173 -14.46 -3.63 -10.07
N LYS A 174 -15.50 -4.32 -9.60
CA LYS A 174 -15.51 -5.03 -8.31
C LYS A 174 -16.13 -6.41 -8.40
N LEU A 175 -15.42 -7.42 -7.90
CA LEU A 175 -15.95 -8.74 -7.57
C LEU A 175 -15.84 -8.98 -6.07
N MET A 176 -16.96 -9.27 -5.41
CA MET A 176 -17.07 -9.26 -3.95
C MET A 176 -17.95 -10.41 -3.41
N SER A 177 -17.48 -11.13 -2.40
CA SER A 177 -18.28 -12.08 -1.59
C SER A 177 -18.30 -11.63 -0.13
N GLU A 178 -19.48 -11.63 0.50
CA GLU A 178 -19.75 -11.36 1.92
C GLU A 178 -19.22 -10.01 2.41
N HIS A 179 -20.07 -8.99 2.46
CA HIS A 179 -19.58 -7.65 2.78
C HIS A 179 -20.56 -6.63 3.36
N THR A 180 -19.99 -5.70 4.14
CA THR A 180 -20.62 -4.46 4.60
C THR A 180 -19.93 -3.27 3.97
N MET A 181 -20.68 -2.38 3.33
CA MET A 181 -20.11 -1.20 2.66
C MET A 181 -20.91 0.08 2.83
N THR A 182 -20.19 1.16 3.16
CA THR A 182 -20.66 2.55 3.09
C THR A 182 -19.90 3.31 2.01
N LYS A 183 -20.61 3.99 1.10
CA LYS A 183 -19.97 4.77 0.03
C LYS A 183 -20.65 6.11 -0.22
N LEU A 184 -19.84 7.15 -0.39
CA LEU A 184 -20.22 8.45 -0.92
C LEU A 184 -19.42 8.72 -2.22
N MET A 185 -20.12 9.01 -3.31
CA MET A 185 -19.54 9.09 -4.67
C MET A 185 -20.10 10.26 -5.49
N LYS A 186 -19.22 10.94 -6.21
CA LYS A 186 -19.53 11.97 -7.24
C LYS A 186 -18.79 11.65 -8.53
N GLU A 187 -19.46 11.75 -9.69
CA GLU A 187 -18.96 11.45 -11.07
C GLU A 187 -18.20 10.10 -11.26
N HIS A 188 -18.83 9.10 -11.91
CA HIS A 188 -18.33 7.71 -11.91
C HIS A 188 -18.99 6.75 -12.89
N THR A 189 -18.22 5.72 -13.24
CA THR A 189 -18.65 4.52 -13.96
C THR A 189 -18.32 3.28 -13.12
N MET A 190 -19.27 2.35 -12.97
CA MET A 190 -19.05 1.20 -12.11
C MET A 190 -19.73 -0.10 -12.57
N THR A 191 -18.93 -1.17 -12.56
CA THR A 191 -19.37 -2.55 -12.73
C THR A 191 -19.16 -3.33 -11.44
N LYS A 192 -20.18 -4.06 -10.99
CA LYS A 192 -20.10 -4.90 -9.78
C LYS A 192 -20.74 -6.27 -9.97
N LEU A 193 -20.07 -7.29 -9.43
CA LEU A 193 -20.64 -8.60 -9.13
C LEU A 193 -20.49 -8.89 -7.63
N MET A 194 -21.59 -9.27 -6.98
CA MET A 194 -21.68 -9.36 -5.52
C MET A 194 -22.48 -10.59 -5.07
N ARG A 195 -21.98 -11.29 -4.04
CA ARG A 195 -22.67 -12.38 -3.34
C ARG A 195 -22.77 -12.03 -1.84
N GLN A 196 -23.99 -12.01 -1.27
CA GLN A 196 -24.33 -11.67 0.13
C GLN A 196 -23.76 -10.34 0.65
N HIS A 197 -24.61 -9.33 0.91
CA HIS A 197 -24.12 -7.99 1.24
C HIS A 197 -25.06 -7.10 2.02
N THR A 198 -24.50 -6.11 2.71
CA THR A 198 -25.19 -4.94 3.25
C THR A 198 -24.53 -3.68 2.66
N MET A 199 -25.33 -2.76 2.09
CA MET A 199 -24.77 -1.57 1.42
C MET A 199 -25.59 -0.30 1.66
N ASN A 200 -24.92 0.73 2.20
CA ASN A 200 -25.39 2.11 2.22
C ASN A 200 -24.64 2.95 1.17
N LYS A 201 -25.35 3.74 0.38
CA LYS A 201 -24.79 4.39 -0.81
C LYS A 201 -25.47 5.71 -1.15
N MET A 202 -24.68 6.77 -1.23
CA MET A 202 -25.10 8.09 -1.75
C MET A 202 -24.31 8.41 -3.03
N MET A 203 -25.01 8.87 -4.08
CA MET A 203 -24.46 9.07 -5.43
C MET A 203 -25.07 10.27 -6.16
N ARG A 204 -24.30 10.90 -7.03
CA ARG A 204 -24.76 12.00 -7.91
C ARG A 204 -24.10 11.91 -9.31
N GLU A 205 -24.95 11.71 -10.34
CA GLU A 205 -24.70 11.73 -11.83
C GLU A 205 -23.97 10.52 -12.50
N HIS A 206 -24.66 9.42 -12.94
CA HIS A 206 -23.96 8.17 -13.39
C HIS A 206 -24.68 7.12 -14.28
N PRO A 207 -23.94 6.40 -15.16
CA PRO A 207 -24.28 5.05 -15.66
C PRO A 207 -23.78 3.91 -14.74
N MET A 208 -24.59 2.86 -14.54
CA MET A 208 -24.33 1.76 -13.58
C MET A 208 -24.82 0.40 -14.10
N THR A 209 -23.96 -0.62 -14.08
CA THR A 209 -24.35 -2.02 -14.37
C THR A 209 -24.18 -2.89 -13.12
N LYS A 210 -25.22 -3.63 -12.75
CA LYS A 210 -25.22 -4.55 -11.59
C LYS A 210 -25.76 -5.92 -12.02
N LEU A 211 -25.06 -6.99 -11.66
CA LEU A 211 -25.63 -8.34 -11.59
C LEU A 211 -25.72 -8.76 -10.12
N LYS A 212 -26.88 -9.27 -9.68
CA LYS A 212 -27.14 -9.73 -8.30
C LYS A 212 -27.85 -11.08 -8.29
N ARG A 213 -27.63 -11.85 -7.21
CA ARG A 213 -28.48 -12.98 -6.80
C ARG A 213 -28.79 -12.80 -5.30
N GLU A 214 -30.07 -12.60 -4.99
CA GLU A 214 -30.76 -12.35 -3.68
C GLU A 214 -30.44 -11.05 -2.91
N HIS A 215 -31.48 -10.38 -2.34
CA HIS A 215 -31.28 -9.16 -1.51
C HIS A 215 -32.47 -8.56 -0.72
N THR A 216 -32.17 -7.93 0.44
CA THR A 216 -32.91 -6.81 1.07
C THR A 216 -32.15 -5.49 0.85
N MET A 217 -32.85 -4.40 0.49
CA MET A 217 -32.26 -3.08 0.21
C MET A 217 -33.00 -1.99 0.97
N THR A 218 -32.26 -1.16 1.72
CA THR A 218 -32.77 0.11 2.25
C THR A 218 -32.12 1.24 1.47
N LYS A 219 -32.93 2.11 0.87
CA LYS A 219 -32.49 3.30 0.14
C LYS A 219 -32.79 4.52 1.03
N LEU A 220 -31.79 5.36 1.25
CA LEU A 220 -31.94 6.76 1.68
C LEU A 220 -31.38 7.61 0.55
#